data_AF-A0A8J7TYH6-F1
#
_entry.id   AF-A0A8J7TYH6-F1
#
_cell.length_a   1.000
_cell.length_b   1.000
_cell.length_c   1.000
_cell.angle_alpha   90.00
_cell.angle_beta   90.00
_cell.angle_gamma   90.00
#
_symmetry.space_group_name_H-M   'P 1'
#
loop_
_entity.id
_entity.type
_entity.pdbx_description
1 polymer ?
#
loop_
_entity_poly.entity_id
_entity_poly.type
_entity_poly.pdbx_seq_one_letter_code
_entity_poly.pdbx_strand_id
1 'polypeptide(L)'
;PAPKTPGTSSGDYLRHSTARRLDRFEEPRMARSKSPGLLGRLFGGKKKRRTSKKGNLRRYVWMFLAFVTGSGGIAGASEYDVLRGLWNIIRDRLQQQNVAPADGPAADTGAIRVYFTHPDQPPQDGDIAHAVAGYVDGTKETLDVCAFELDNRVIIDAIVRAVRRGVKVRFVTETDYLGAVGVRDLKAVGVPVVDDKRDGALMHNKFMILDRKAVWTGSMNFTENCAYHNNNHGVYIEDPKLVENYSTKFGWMFDQHKFGPAPSKFDRIPHPVLNLSDGTQLENYFAPHDRPATKVMDTLKLARKSIHFLAFSFTHDGIGQTMLAKAANGVEVSGVFEKSQTASGHSEYFKMKDAGLAVFLDGNPRNMHHKVIVIDGEIVICGSFNFSDSADRSNDENLLIIYNRPVAAKFEEEFQRVVQVAKQVGSK
;
A
#
# COMPACT_ATOMS: atom_id res chain seq x y z
N PRO A 1 -41.40 -1.28 -39.31
CA PRO A 1 -42.62 -2.03 -38.91
C PRO A 1 -42.27 -3.35 -38.19
N ALA A 2 -42.45 -3.39 -36.87
CA ALA A 2 -42.83 -4.61 -36.12
C ALA A 2 -44.37 -4.83 -36.34
N PRO A 3 -45.12 -5.79 -35.74
CA PRO A 3 -44.96 -6.51 -34.44
C PRO A 3 -45.16 -8.05 -34.62
N LYS A 4 -45.52 -8.95 -33.66
CA LYS A 4 -46.05 -8.89 -32.27
C LYS A 4 -45.53 -10.05 -31.40
N THR A 5 -45.60 -9.90 -30.09
CA THR A 5 -45.73 -10.99 -29.09
C THR A 5 -47.19 -11.48 -28.95
N PRO A 6 -47.39 -12.67 -28.37
CA PRO A 6 -48.22 -12.80 -27.15
C PRO A 6 -47.56 -13.76 -26.13
N GLY A 7 -47.99 -13.90 -24.87
CA GLY A 7 -49.08 -13.28 -24.10
C GLY A 7 -49.13 -13.93 -22.70
N THR A 8 -49.60 -13.20 -21.69
CA THR A 8 -49.58 -13.62 -20.27
C THR A 8 -50.78 -14.50 -19.88
N SER A 9 -50.63 -15.34 -18.84
CA SER A 9 -51.75 -15.79 -18.00
C SER A 9 -51.32 -15.95 -16.54
N SER A 10 -52.21 -15.55 -15.63
CA SER A 10 -52.03 -15.49 -14.17
C SER A 10 -52.64 -16.69 -13.46
N GLY A 11 -52.24 -16.94 -12.21
CA GLY A 11 -52.85 -17.98 -11.37
C GLY A 11 -52.27 -18.09 -9.95
N ASP A 12 -52.67 -17.19 -9.05
CA ASP A 12 -52.54 -17.38 -7.60
C ASP A 12 -53.62 -18.34 -7.07
N TYR A 13 -53.33 -19.16 -6.05
CA TYR A 13 -54.17 -19.30 -4.83
C TYR A 13 -53.61 -20.26 -3.76
N LEU A 14 -53.88 -19.91 -2.48
CA LEU A 14 -53.88 -20.72 -1.25
C LEU A 14 -52.53 -21.32 -0.76
N ARG A 15 -51.89 -20.86 0.32
CA ARG A 15 -52.28 -20.88 1.77
C ARG A 15 -52.64 -22.25 2.35
N HIS A 16 -51.81 -22.72 3.28
CA HIS A 16 -52.25 -23.32 4.55
C HIS A 16 -51.24 -23.04 5.69
N SER A 17 -51.72 -23.03 6.94
CA SER A 17 -50.95 -22.66 8.13
C SER A 17 -51.39 -23.46 9.38
N THR A 18 -50.69 -23.24 10.51
CA THR A 18 -50.87 -23.83 11.88
C THR A 18 -50.20 -25.20 12.10
N ALA A 19 -49.70 -25.57 13.31
CA ALA A 19 -49.83 -24.99 14.67
C ALA A 19 -48.49 -25.05 15.47
N ARG A 20 -48.18 -24.10 16.39
CA ARG A 20 -48.19 -24.19 17.90
C ARG A 20 -47.64 -25.52 18.48
N ARG A 21 -46.80 -25.56 19.53
CA ARG A 21 -46.88 -24.95 20.89
C ARG A 21 -45.47 -24.97 21.55
N LEU A 22 -44.93 -23.85 22.05
CA LEU A 22 -44.73 -23.50 23.47
C LEU A 22 -44.40 -24.63 24.46
N ASP A 23 -43.28 -24.49 25.18
CA ASP A 23 -43.19 -24.70 26.65
C ASP A 23 -42.05 -23.86 27.29
N ARG A 24 -42.11 -23.66 28.62
CA ARG A 24 -41.22 -22.76 29.42
C ARG A 24 -40.48 -23.55 30.51
N PHE A 25 -39.26 -23.14 30.87
CA PHE A 25 -38.64 -23.28 32.21
C PHE A 25 -37.54 -22.19 32.34
N GLU A 26 -37.73 -21.12 33.12
CA GLU A 26 -37.46 -20.94 34.58
C GLU A 26 -36.07 -20.36 34.91
N GLU A 27 -36.06 -19.17 35.52
CA GLU A 27 -34.91 -18.55 36.20
C GLU A 27 -34.88 -18.94 37.69
N PRO A 28 -33.69 -19.11 38.30
CA PRO A 28 -33.52 -18.99 39.76
C PRO A 28 -32.99 -17.60 40.15
N ARG A 29 -33.69 -16.94 41.09
CA ARG A 29 -33.27 -15.65 41.69
C ARG A 29 -32.48 -15.82 43.00
N MET A 30 -31.61 -14.83 43.23
CA MET A 30 -31.15 -14.31 44.53
C MET A 30 -30.29 -15.17 45.47
N ALA A 31 -29.12 -14.61 45.81
CA ALA A 31 -28.72 -14.42 47.20
C ALA A 31 -28.06 -13.04 47.39
N ARG A 32 -28.60 -12.21 48.30
CA ARG A 32 -27.94 -11.01 48.82
C ARG A 32 -27.40 -11.32 50.22
N SER A 33 -26.19 -10.92 50.54
CA SER A 33 -25.77 -10.70 51.94
C SER A 33 -25.21 -9.29 52.10
N LYS A 34 -25.29 -8.75 53.32
CA LYS A 34 -25.00 -7.35 53.66
C LYS A 34 -23.93 -7.26 54.75
N SER A 35 -22.92 -6.41 54.52
CA SER A 35 -22.34 -5.51 55.54
C SER A 35 -21.55 -6.15 56.73
N PRO A 36 -20.87 -5.35 57.58
CA PRO A 36 -19.91 -4.30 57.21
C PRO A 36 -18.61 -4.29 58.07
N GLY A 37 -17.59 -3.60 57.56
CA GLY A 37 -16.77 -2.67 58.37
C GLY A 37 -15.57 -3.22 59.17
N LEU A 38 -14.40 -2.64 58.91
CA LEU A 38 -13.54 -2.15 59.99
C LEU A 38 -12.79 -0.90 59.54
N LEU A 39 -13.13 0.24 60.15
CA LEU A 39 -12.48 1.53 59.94
C LEU A 39 -11.91 1.95 61.29
N GLY A 40 -10.60 2.12 61.41
CA GLY A 40 -9.99 2.68 62.62
C GLY A 40 -8.67 2.05 63.08
N ARG A 41 -7.57 2.70 62.71
CA ARG A 41 -6.19 2.76 63.28
C ARG A 41 -5.20 2.89 62.11
N LEU A 42 -4.30 3.85 62.02
CA LEU A 42 -3.94 4.98 62.90
C LEU A 42 -3.54 6.20 62.04
N PHE A 43 -3.69 7.41 62.57
CA PHE A 43 -3.04 8.60 62.02
C PHE A 43 -1.52 8.51 62.23
N GLY A 44 -0.72 8.89 61.23
CA GLY A 44 0.74 8.99 61.39
C GLY A 44 1.52 8.95 60.08
N GLY A 45 1.70 10.10 59.43
CA GLY A 45 2.70 10.26 58.36
C GLY A 45 2.23 11.05 57.14
N LYS A 46 2.79 12.25 56.95
CA LYS A 46 2.70 13.00 55.69
C LYS A 46 3.48 12.28 54.58
N LYS A 47 2.84 11.36 53.85
CA LYS A 47 3.37 10.83 52.59
C LYS A 47 2.85 11.66 51.40
N LYS A 48 3.76 12.16 50.56
CA LYS A 48 3.43 12.78 49.26
C LYS A 48 2.51 11.83 48.47
N ARG A 49 1.36 12.33 48.04
CA ARG A 49 0.38 11.57 47.24
C ARG A 49 0.96 11.29 45.85
N ARG A 50 1.64 10.15 45.68
CA ARG A 50 1.90 9.57 44.35
C ARG A 50 0.54 9.14 43.78
N THR A 51 0.02 9.88 42.82
CA THR A 51 -1.19 9.50 42.06
C THR A 51 -0.88 8.24 41.25
N SER A 52 -1.36 7.07 41.69
CA SER A 52 -1.08 5.82 40.97
C SER A 52 -1.84 5.80 39.63
N LYS A 53 -1.14 5.46 38.54
CA LYS A 53 -1.70 5.44 37.16
C LYS A 53 -2.97 4.57 37.02
N LYS A 54 -3.20 3.58 37.90
CA LYS A 54 -4.40 2.74 37.94
C LYS A 54 -5.71 3.51 38.21
N GLY A 55 -5.65 4.72 38.79
CA GLY A 55 -6.84 5.52 39.11
C GLY A 55 -7.58 6.07 37.88
N ASN A 56 -6.86 6.37 36.79
CA ASN A 56 -7.46 6.98 35.60
C ASN A 56 -8.12 5.95 34.68
N LEU A 57 -7.52 4.76 34.53
CA LEU A 57 -8.07 3.70 33.66
C LEU A 57 -9.48 3.28 34.09
N ARG A 58 -9.68 3.06 35.41
CA ARG A 58 -11.02 2.78 35.95
C ARG A 58 -12.01 3.90 35.66
N ARG A 59 -11.57 5.16 35.65
CA ARG A 59 -12.43 6.35 35.42
C ARG A 59 -12.92 6.44 33.99
N TYR A 60 -12.05 6.18 33.00
CA TYR A 60 -12.42 6.17 31.58
C TYR A 60 -13.32 4.98 31.22
N VAL A 61 -13.04 3.79 31.74
CA VAL A 61 -13.93 2.62 31.59
C VAL A 61 -15.30 2.87 32.23
N TRP A 62 -15.35 3.56 33.38
CA TRP A 62 -16.62 3.96 34.00
C TRP A 62 -17.38 5.01 33.19
N MET A 63 -16.69 5.99 32.57
CA MET A 63 -17.35 6.95 31.68
C MET A 63 -17.93 6.30 30.43
N PHE A 64 -17.19 5.35 29.82
CA PHE A 64 -17.68 4.58 28.68
C PHE A 64 -18.91 3.74 29.05
N LEU A 65 -18.84 2.97 30.14
CA LEU A 65 -19.99 2.20 30.63
C LEU A 65 -21.18 3.09 31.00
N ALA A 66 -20.97 4.17 31.75
CA ALA A 66 -22.04 5.08 32.16
C ALA A 66 -22.70 5.82 30.98
N PHE A 67 -21.99 6.01 29.86
CA PHE A 67 -22.57 6.53 28.63
C PHE A 67 -23.41 5.45 27.93
N VAL A 68 -22.83 4.27 27.67
CA VAL A 68 -23.50 3.12 27.00
C VAL A 68 -24.72 2.61 27.78
N THR A 69 -24.72 2.69 29.12
CA THR A 69 -25.88 2.34 29.96
C THR A 69 -26.76 3.53 30.34
N GLY A 70 -26.36 4.75 29.99
CA GLY A 70 -27.05 5.99 30.34
C GLY A 70 -28.02 6.48 29.27
N SER A 71 -27.69 6.29 27.99
CA SER A 71 -28.62 6.47 26.87
C SER A 71 -29.39 5.17 26.60
N GLY A 72 -30.54 5.02 27.27
CA GLY A 72 -31.51 3.99 26.92
C GLY A 72 -32.15 4.27 25.56
N GLY A 73 -31.48 3.88 24.47
CA GLY A 73 -31.94 4.10 23.10
C GLY A 73 -30.93 3.58 22.08
N ILE A 74 -31.45 3.08 20.95
CA ILE A 74 -30.66 2.55 19.84
C ILE A 74 -29.80 3.67 19.25
N ALA A 75 -28.47 3.56 19.38
CA ALA A 75 -27.54 4.54 18.82
C ALA A 75 -27.64 4.60 17.29
N GLY A 76 -27.73 5.82 16.75
CA GLY A 76 -27.71 6.02 15.29
C GLY A 76 -26.34 5.70 14.68
N ALA A 77 -26.29 5.47 13.36
CA ALA A 77 -25.02 5.19 12.66
C ALA A 77 -23.95 6.27 12.90
N SER A 78 -24.35 7.54 12.98
CA SER A 78 -23.45 8.67 13.32
C SER A 78 -22.91 8.60 14.75
N GLU A 79 -23.71 8.18 15.74
CA GLU A 79 -23.23 7.97 17.11
C GLU A 79 -22.31 6.76 17.19
N TYR A 80 -22.57 5.70 16.41
CA TYR A 80 -21.67 4.56 16.31
C TYR A 80 -20.31 4.96 15.74
N ASP A 81 -20.26 5.80 14.70
CA ASP A 81 -19.00 6.30 14.15
C ASP A 81 -18.25 7.22 15.12
N VAL A 82 -18.95 8.07 15.88
CA VAL A 82 -18.34 8.87 16.97
C VAL A 82 -17.79 7.98 18.09
N LEU A 83 -18.54 6.96 18.51
CA LEU A 83 -18.10 5.97 19.50
C LEU A 83 -16.93 5.12 19.01
N ARG A 84 -16.91 4.78 17.71
CA ARG A 84 -15.80 4.06 17.06
C ARG A 84 -14.55 4.94 16.97
N GLY A 85 -14.70 6.22 16.65
CA GLY A 85 -13.62 7.21 16.70
C GLY A 85 -13.05 7.38 18.11
N LEU A 86 -13.90 7.52 19.13
CA LEU A 86 -13.50 7.55 20.53
C LEU A 86 -12.82 6.25 20.98
N TRP A 87 -13.36 5.09 20.59
CA TRP A 87 -12.74 3.78 20.86
C TRP A 87 -11.36 3.67 20.22
N ASN A 88 -11.21 4.07 18.95
CA ASN A 88 -9.92 4.12 18.27
C ASN A 88 -8.95 5.06 19.00
N ILE A 89 -9.36 6.26 19.42
CA ILE A 89 -8.51 7.17 20.21
C ILE A 89 -8.10 6.58 21.57
N ILE A 90 -8.98 5.81 22.23
CA ILE A 90 -8.68 5.14 23.49
C ILE A 90 -7.72 3.96 23.25
N ARG A 91 -7.98 3.14 22.24
CA ARG A 91 -7.12 2.03 21.78
C ARG A 91 -5.73 2.54 21.40
N ASP A 92 -5.64 3.61 20.60
CA ASP A 92 -4.40 4.31 20.26
C ASP A 92 -3.64 4.73 21.52
N ARG A 93 -4.30 5.37 22.50
CA ARG A 93 -3.66 5.77 23.78
C ARG A 93 -3.24 4.59 24.64
N LEU A 94 -3.84 3.42 24.48
CA LEU A 94 -3.44 2.18 25.17
C LEU A 94 -2.26 1.50 24.45
N GLN A 95 -2.22 1.52 23.12
CA GLN A 95 -1.10 1.01 22.31
C GLN A 95 0.14 1.92 22.39
N GLN A 96 -0.05 3.25 22.42
CA GLN A 96 0.99 4.27 22.59
C GLN A 96 1.78 4.16 23.90
N GLN A 97 1.35 3.36 24.89
CA GLN A 97 2.14 3.13 26.10
C GLN A 97 3.19 2.02 25.96
N ASN A 98 3.16 1.21 24.91
CA ASN A 98 4.04 0.04 24.75
C ASN A 98 4.73 -0.09 23.38
N VAL A 99 4.42 0.72 22.37
CA VAL A 99 5.14 0.72 21.08
C VAL A 99 6.09 1.92 21.05
N ALA A 100 7.39 1.64 21.25
CA ALA A 100 8.44 2.60 20.91
C ALA A 100 8.39 2.87 19.39
N PRO A 101 8.81 4.05 18.90
CA PRO A 101 9.10 4.19 17.47
C PRO A 101 10.09 3.07 17.10
N ALA A 102 9.76 2.28 16.08
CA ALA A 102 10.74 1.36 15.52
C ALA A 102 11.94 2.20 15.06
N ASP A 103 13.14 1.83 15.48
CA ASP A 103 14.35 2.41 14.90
C ASP A 103 14.28 2.23 13.39
N GLY A 104 14.56 3.30 12.64
CA GLY A 104 14.56 3.22 11.17
C GLY A 104 15.50 2.07 10.73
N PRO A 105 15.08 1.23 9.76
CA PRO A 105 15.73 -0.04 9.46
C PRO A 105 17.26 0.07 9.34
N ALA A 106 17.95 -0.50 10.33
CA ALA A 106 19.36 -0.28 10.57
C ALA A 106 20.22 -1.40 9.96
N ALA A 107 20.82 -1.12 8.81
CA ALA A 107 22.03 -1.78 8.27
C ALA A 107 22.49 -1.14 6.95
N ASP A 108 21.57 -0.58 6.17
CA ASP A 108 21.82 -0.12 4.81
C ASP A 108 22.18 1.38 4.77
N THR A 109 23.48 1.68 4.72
CA THR A 109 24.00 3.06 4.71
C THR A 109 24.15 3.66 3.30
N GLY A 110 23.75 2.94 2.25
CA GLY A 110 23.72 3.47 0.88
C GLY A 110 22.66 4.56 0.70
N ALA A 111 22.75 5.33 -0.39
CA ALA A 111 21.77 6.37 -0.71
C ALA A 111 20.39 5.79 -1.10
N ILE A 112 20.34 4.50 -1.44
CA ILE A 112 19.15 3.72 -1.75
C ILE A 112 19.03 2.56 -0.76
N ARG A 113 17.88 2.45 -0.10
CA ARG A 113 17.51 1.31 0.76
C ARG A 113 16.35 0.55 0.12
N VAL A 114 16.47 -0.77 0.04
CA VAL A 114 15.52 -1.65 -0.68
C VAL A 114 14.80 -2.57 0.29
N TYR A 115 13.49 -2.73 0.08
CA TYR A 115 12.60 -3.56 0.89
C TYR A 115 11.81 -4.51 0.00
N PHE A 116 11.59 -5.73 0.47
CA PHE A 116 10.74 -6.73 -0.17
C PHE A 116 9.70 -7.25 0.83
N THR A 117 8.59 -7.78 0.33
CA THR A 117 7.66 -8.55 1.14
C THR A 117 7.98 -10.04 1.06
N HIS A 118 7.89 -10.72 2.21
CA HIS A 118 8.02 -12.16 2.31
C HIS A 118 6.68 -12.75 2.77
N PRO A 119 5.66 -12.86 1.88
CA PRO A 119 4.33 -13.35 2.21
C PRO A 119 4.29 -14.85 2.57
N ASP A 120 5.40 -15.54 2.34
CA ASP A 120 5.74 -16.88 2.83
C ASP A 120 6.12 -16.91 4.33
N GLN A 121 6.25 -15.75 4.97
CA GLN A 121 6.63 -15.58 6.37
C GLN A 121 5.56 -14.76 7.13
N PRO A 122 5.43 -14.92 8.46
CA PRO A 122 4.62 -14.01 9.26
C PRO A 122 5.21 -12.58 9.22
N PRO A 123 4.39 -11.53 9.43
CA PRO A 123 4.87 -10.16 9.62
C PRO A 123 5.90 -10.07 10.76
N GLN A 124 6.91 -9.22 10.59
CA GLN A 124 8.07 -9.10 11.46
C GLN A 124 8.48 -7.63 11.60
N ASP A 125 9.13 -7.28 12.71
CA ASP A 125 9.73 -5.95 12.87
C ASP A 125 10.73 -5.69 11.73
N GLY A 126 10.55 -4.57 11.02
CA GLY A 126 11.33 -4.24 9.83
C GLY A 126 10.73 -4.73 8.50
N ASP A 127 9.54 -5.34 8.49
CA ASP A 127 8.79 -5.54 7.25
C ASP A 127 8.48 -4.20 6.55
N ILE A 128 8.07 -4.27 5.27
CA ILE A 128 7.88 -3.09 4.43
C ILE A 128 6.88 -2.07 5.00
N ALA A 129 5.84 -2.49 5.74
CA ALA A 129 4.85 -1.60 6.32
C ALA A 129 5.38 -0.92 7.59
N HIS A 130 6.10 -1.67 8.43
CA HIS A 130 6.81 -1.15 9.58
C HIS A 130 7.97 -0.21 9.19
N ALA A 131 8.67 -0.50 8.08
CA ALA A 131 9.68 0.39 7.52
C ALA A 131 9.08 1.73 7.06
N VAL A 132 7.99 1.72 6.27
CA VAL A 132 7.24 2.93 5.89
C VAL A 132 6.79 3.71 7.13
N ALA A 133 6.19 3.02 8.11
CA ALA A 133 5.73 3.67 9.34
C ALA A 133 6.88 4.28 10.16
N GLY A 134 8.05 3.63 10.23
CA GLY A 134 9.24 4.16 10.86
C GLY A 134 9.73 5.45 10.20
N TYR A 135 9.76 5.51 8.87
CA TYR A 135 10.10 6.75 8.13
C TYR A 135 9.07 7.86 8.34
N VAL A 136 7.77 7.53 8.35
CA VAL A 136 6.68 8.46 8.67
C VAL A 136 6.75 8.96 10.13
N ASP A 137 7.13 8.12 11.08
CA ASP A 137 7.37 8.53 12.47
C ASP A 137 8.66 9.35 12.65
N GLY A 138 9.66 9.12 11.79
CA GLY A 138 10.87 9.93 11.65
C GLY A 138 10.59 11.36 11.16
N THR A 139 9.58 11.57 10.33
CA THR A 139 9.25 12.85 9.68
C THR A 139 8.89 13.96 10.69
N LYS A 140 9.39 15.19 10.45
CA LYS A 140 9.34 16.33 11.39
C LYS A 140 8.51 17.54 10.92
N GLU A 141 8.50 17.85 9.63
CA GLU A 141 7.95 19.10 9.07
C GLU A 141 6.87 18.83 8.02
N THR A 142 7.16 18.00 7.01
CA THR A 142 6.28 17.82 5.84
C THR A 142 6.22 16.36 5.38
N LEU A 143 5.02 15.92 5.00
CA LEU A 143 4.78 14.59 4.46
C LEU A 143 3.76 14.67 3.31
N ASP A 144 4.22 14.52 2.08
CA ASP A 144 3.34 14.42 0.92
C ASP A 144 3.18 12.95 0.55
N VAL A 145 1.95 12.43 0.56
CA VAL A 145 1.65 11.00 0.32
C VAL A 145 0.80 10.87 -0.93
N CYS A 146 1.23 10.03 -1.86
CA CYS A 146 0.49 9.69 -3.07
C CYS A 146 0.27 8.18 -3.10
N ALA A 147 -0.98 7.75 -3.02
CA ALA A 147 -1.32 6.35 -2.83
C ALA A 147 -2.57 5.99 -3.62
N PHE A 148 -2.43 5.11 -4.61
CA PHE A 148 -3.58 4.51 -5.34
C PHE A 148 -4.65 3.97 -4.37
N GLU A 149 -4.22 3.27 -3.31
CA GLU A 149 -5.08 2.69 -2.29
C GLU A 149 -4.39 2.70 -0.92
N LEU A 150 -5.17 2.94 0.15
CA LEU A 150 -4.70 3.02 1.54
C LEU A 150 -5.70 2.36 2.52
N ASP A 151 -5.34 1.19 3.05
CA ASP A 151 -6.07 0.52 4.15
C ASP A 151 -5.17 -0.03 5.27
N ASN A 152 -3.84 -0.09 5.06
CA ASN A 152 -2.89 -0.67 6.01
C ASN A 152 -2.83 0.14 7.32
N ARG A 153 -3.10 -0.52 8.45
CA ARG A 153 -3.22 0.15 9.74
C ARG A 153 -1.90 0.64 10.34
N VAL A 154 -0.81 -0.07 10.10
CA VAL A 154 0.53 0.33 10.55
C VAL A 154 0.91 1.68 9.90
N ILE A 155 0.62 1.84 8.61
CA ILE A 155 0.88 3.05 7.83
C ILE A 155 -0.11 4.19 8.17
N ILE A 156 -1.43 3.91 8.19
CA ILE A 156 -2.45 4.93 8.54
C ILE A 156 -2.19 5.51 9.92
N ASP A 157 -1.96 4.66 10.92
CA ASP A 157 -1.77 5.12 12.30
C ASP A 157 -0.45 5.90 12.43
N ALA A 158 0.57 5.64 11.60
CA ALA A 158 1.79 6.44 11.53
C ALA A 158 1.55 7.84 10.94
N ILE A 159 0.79 7.94 9.85
CA ILE A 159 0.43 9.24 9.25
C ILE A 159 -0.42 10.06 10.25
N VAL A 160 -1.36 9.41 10.95
CA VAL A 160 -2.15 10.05 12.04
C VAL A 160 -1.24 10.49 13.19
N ARG A 161 -0.21 9.72 13.57
CA ARG A 161 0.82 10.17 14.54
C ARG A 161 1.58 11.39 14.02
N ALA A 162 1.96 11.44 12.74
CA ALA A 162 2.65 12.58 12.14
C ALA A 162 1.79 13.86 12.22
N VAL A 163 0.51 13.81 11.84
CA VAL A 163 -0.43 14.94 12.01
C VAL A 163 -0.51 15.38 13.48
N ARG A 164 -0.63 14.43 14.42
CA ARG A 164 -0.67 14.73 15.87
C ARG A 164 0.64 15.34 16.41
N ARG A 165 1.77 15.15 15.74
CA ARG A 165 3.06 15.82 16.04
C ARG A 165 3.20 17.21 15.42
N GLY A 166 2.26 17.63 14.56
CA GLY A 166 2.31 18.90 13.84
C GLY A 166 2.96 18.84 12.45
N VAL A 167 3.26 17.64 11.92
CA VAL A 167 3.75 17.48 10.54
C VAL A 167 2.65 17.91 9.58
N LYS A 168 2.98 18.75 8.59
CA LYS A 168 2.06 19.12 7.51
C LYS A 168 1.94 17.95 6.53
N VAL A 169 0.81 17.23 6.61
CA VAL A 169 0.51 16.11 5.71
C VAL A 169 -0.37 16.58 4.55
N ARG A 170 -0.09 16.09 3.33
CA ARG A 170 -0.96 16.21 2.14
C ARG A 170 -1.17 14.82 1.53
N PHE A 171 -2.35 14.54 0.98
CA PHE A 171 -2.67 13.21 0.44
C PHE A 171 -3.30 13.28 -0.96
N VAL A 172 -2.82 12.44 -1.88
CA VAL A 172 -3.37 12.23 -3.23
C VAL A 172 -3.77 10.76 -3.37
N THR A 173 -4.99 10.50 -3.85
CA THR A 173 -5.57 9.16 -4.05
C THR A 173 -6.16 9.01 -5.44
N GLU A 174 -6.44 7.76 -5.81
CA GLU A 174 -7.37 7.49 -6.90
C GLU A 174 -8.82 7.68 -6.39
N THR A 175 -9.67 8.19 -7.28
CA THR A 175 -11.10 8.48 -7.11
C THR A 175 -11.90 7.32 -6.53
N ASP A 176 -11.72 6.10 -7.06
CA ASP A 176 -12.47 4.90 -6.64
C ASP A 176 -12.21 4.54 -5.15
N TYR A 177 -11.04 4.91 -4.63
CA TYR A 177 -10.64 4.68 -3.24
C TYR A 177 -10.92 5.87 -2.30
N LEU A 178 -11.59 6.93 -2.77
CA LEU A 178 -11.90 8.12 -1.97
C LEU A 178 -12.77 7.82 -0.72
N GLY A 179 -13.53 6.73 -0.77
CA GLY A 179 -14.34 6.17 0.33
C GLY A 179 -13.63 5.11 1.20
N ALA A 180 -12.41 4.71 0.85
CA ALA A 180 -11.63 3.73 1.60
C ALA A 180 -11.36 4.19 3.04
N VAL A 181 -11.11 3.22 3.93
CA VAL A 181 -11.10 3.51 5.37
C VAL A 181 -9.92 4.40 5.77
N GLY A 182 -8.73 4.21 5.20
CA GLY A 182 -7.58 5.08 5.45
C GLY A 182 -7.84 6.52 5.01
N VAL A 183 -8.45 6.71 3.83
CA VAL A 183 -8.78 8.05 3.31
C VAL A 183 -9.78 8.78 4.22
N ARG A 184 -10.77 8.06 4.77
CA ARG A 184 -11.70 8.61 5.78
C ARG A 184 -11.00 8.97 7.09
N ASP A 185 -10.11 8.12 7.58
CA ASP A 185 -9.35 8.36 8.82
C ASP A 185 -8.40 9.56 8.68
N LEU A 186 -7.76 9.74 7.52
CA LEU A 186 -6.93 10.92 7.21
C LEU A 186 -7.76 12.22 7.13
N LYS A 187 -8.92 12.19 6.45
CA LYS A 187 -9.86 13.33 6.42
C LYS A 187 -10.34 13.70 7.82
N ALA A 188 -10.62 12.72 8.68
CA ALA A 188 -11.10 12.93 10.05
C ALA A 188 -10.07 13.63 10.96
N VAL A 189 -8.77 13.55 10.65
CA VAL A 189 -7.72 14.31 11.36
C VAL A 189 -7.27 15.58 10.61
N GLY A 190 -8.01 16.00 9.57
CA GLY A 190 -7.79 17.25 8.87
C GLY A 190 -6.74 17.22 7.75
N VAL A 191 -6.32 16.03 7.29
CA VAL A 191 -5.45 15.93 6.11
C VAL A 191 -6.24 16.34 4.86
N PRO A 192 -5.78 17.32 4.07
CA PRO A 192 -6.38 17.62 2.78
C PRO A 192 -6.11 16.49 1.79
N VAL A 193 -7.16 16.07 1.09
CA VAL A 193 -7.17 14.95 0.14
C VAL A 193 -7.57 15.45 -1.24
N VAL A 194 -6.81 15.06 -2.27
CA VAL A 194 -7.14 15.27 -3.68
C VAL A 194 -7.26 13.92 -4.39
N ASP A 195 -8.29 13.78 -5.22
CA ASP A 195 -8.56 12.68 -6.14
C ASP A 195 -8.41 13.13 -7.60
N ASP A 196 -8.23 12.18 -8.52
CA ASP A 196 -7.91 12.46 -9.91
C ASP A 196 -9.10 12.69 -10.85
N LYS A 197 -10.29 12.20 -10.46
CA LYS A 197 -11.60 12.41 -11.10
C LYS A 197 -11.62 12.02 -12.59
N ARG A 198 -11.04 10.87 -12.92
CA ARG A 198 -11.01 10.33 -14.27
C ARG A 198 -11.64 8.95 -14.34
N ASP A 199 -12.36 8.71 -15.42
CA ASP A 199 -12.81 7.38 -15.80
C ASP A 199 -11.79 6.76 -16.77
N GLY A 200 -11.42 5.49 -16.56
CA GLY A 200 -10.61 4.72 -17.51
C GLY A 200 -9.09 5.01 -17.54
N ALA A 201 -8.58 5.84 -16.63
CA ALA A 201 -7.14 6.07 -16.43
C ALA A 201 -6.86 6.32 -14.95
N LEU A 202 -5.86 5.64 -14.38
CA LEU A 202 -5.67 5.55 -12.94
C LEU A 202 -4.61 6.52 -12.41
N MET A 203 -4.86 7.14 -11.25
CA MET A 203 -3.80 7.67 -10.37
C MET A 203 -3.06 6.50 -9.70
N HIS A 204 -2.15 5.87 -10.43
CA HIS A 204 -1.52 4.61 -10.03
C HIS A 204 -0.18 4.78 -9.29
N ASN A 205 0.11 5.97 -8.75
CA ASN A 205 1.33 6.20 -7.96
C ASN A 205 1.24 5.62 -6.53
N LYS A 206 2.41 5.26 -5.99
CA LYS A 206 2.61 4.81 -4.59
C LYS A 206 3.92 5.37 -4.04
N PHE A 207 3.92 6.64 -3.65
CA PHE A 207 5.11 7.31 -3.13
C PHE A 207 4.83 8.20 -1.92
N MET A 208 5.88 8.50 -1.15
CA MET A 208 5.86 9.52 -0.11
C MET A 208 7.09 10.42 -0.25
N ILE A 209 6.92 11.72 0.00
CA ILE A 209 8.01 12.69 0.12
C ILE A 209 8.11 13.10 1.59
N LEU A 210 9.26 12.87 2.21
CA LEU A 210 9.45 13.01 3.65
C LEU A 210 10.43 14.15 3.93
N ASP A 211 9.98 15.17 4.66
CA ASP A 211 10.73 16.39 5.04
C ASP A 211 11.44 17.11 3.89
N ARG A 212 11.01 16.88 2.64
CA ARG A 212 11.71 17.29 1.42
C ARG A 212 13.20 16.85 1.40
N LYS A 213 13.49 15.70 1.99
CA LYS A 213 14.84 15.09 2.08
C LYS A 213 14.91 13.71 1.43
N ALA A 214 13.81 12.96 1.48
CA ALA A 214 13.75 11.61 0.94
C ALA A 214 12.45 11.33 0.18
N VAL A 215 12.51 10.33 -0.68
CA VAL A 215 11.36 9.74 -1.38
C VAL A 215 11.27 8.25 -1.02
N TRP A 216 10.09 7.80 -0.63
CA TRP A 216 9.70 6.39 -0.69
C TRP A 216 8.93 6.15 -1.99
N THR A 217 9.19 5.07 -2.72
CA THR A 217 8.33 4.60 -3.83
C THR A 217 8.43 3.08 -4.00
N GLY A 218 7.63 2.47 -4.90
CA GLY A 218 7.73 1.05 -5.25
C GLY A 218 6.47 0.50 -5.92
N SER A 219 6.32 -0.83 -5.92
CA SER A 219 5.13 -1.49 -6.48
C SER A 219 3.93 -1.54 -5.53
N MET A 220 4.15 -1.30 -4.24
CA MET A 220 3.23 -1.65 -3.16
C MET A 220 2.11 -0.61 -2.94
N ASN A 221 0.84 -0.99 -3.11
CA ASN A 221 -0.28 -0.22 -2.52
C ASN A 221 -0.12 -0.20 -0.99
N PHE A 222 -0.54 0.85 -0.30
CA PHE A 222 -0.44 0.91 1.17
C PHE A 222 -1.60 0.13 1.83
N THR A 223 -1.71 -1.16 1.51
CA THR A 223 -2.76 -2.06 1.99
C THR A 223 -2.24 -3.27 2.77
N GLU A 224 -3.10 -3.82 3.63
CA GLU A 224 -2.85 -5.05 4.40
C GLU A 224 -2.44 -6.19 3.46
N ASN A 225 -3.18 -6.39 2.36
CA ASN A 225 -2.89 -7.46 1.40
C ASN A 225 -1.56 -7.23 0.64
N CYS A 226 -1.24 -5.99 0.26
CA CYS A 226 0.03 -5.69 -0.39
C CYS A 226 1.25 -5.78 0.54
N ALA A 227 1.08 -5.43 1.82
CA ALA A 227 2.16 -5.52 2.81
C ALA A 227 2.48 -6.95 3.25
N TYR A 228 1.47 -7.82 3.38
CA TYR A 228 1.63 -9.11 4.06
C TYR A 228 1.32 -10.36 3.21
N HIS A 229 0.76 -10.21 2.00
CA HIS A 229 0.35 -11.37 1.19
C HIS A 229 0.78 -11.35 -0.28
N ASN A 230 0.89 -10.17 -0.91
CA ASN A 230 1.46 -10.05 -2.25
C ASN A 230 2.99 -9.92 -2.20
N ASN A 231 3.71 -10.40 -3.22
CA ASN A 231 5.11 -10.03 -3.41
C ASN A 231 5.19 -8.58 -3.94
N ASN A 232 5.95 -7.73 -3.26
CA ASN A 232 6.10 -6.32 -3.55
C ASN A 232 7.53 -5.87 -3.22
N HIS A 233 7.92 -4.73 -3.79
CA HIS A 233 9.13 -4.01 -3.40
C HIS A 233 8.81 -2.56 -3.00
N GLY A 234 9.70 -2.01 -2.19
CA GLY A 234 9.77 -0.59 -1.87
C GLY A 234 11.23 -0.12 -1.89
N VAL A 235 11.44 1.14 -2.25
CA VAL A 235 12.74 1.80 -2.19
C VAL A 235 12.61 3.12 -1.47
N TYR A 236 13.58 3.42 -0.61
CA TYR A 236 13.72 4.70 0.09
C TYR A 236 15.04 5.34 -0.36
N ILE A 237 14.97 6.59 -0.84
CA ILE A 237 16.11 7.29 -1.45
C ILE A 237 16.23 8.70 -0.87
N GLU A 238 17.43 9.04 -0.37
CA GLU A 238 17.77 10.38 0.14
C GLU A 238 18.52 11.19 -0.93
N ASP A 239 17.79 11.98 -1.72
CA ASP A 239 18.39 12.90 -2.69
C ASP A 239 17.51 14.14 -2.96
N PRO A 240 18.07 15.37 -2.92
CA PRO A 240 17.30 16.59 -3.09
C PRO A 240 16.76 16.81 -4.51
N LYS A 241 17.43 16.31 -5.56
CA LYS A 241 16.96 16.41 -6.96
C LYS A 241 15.83 15.43 -7.23
N LEU A 242 15.92 14.21 -6.69
CA LEU A 242 14.82 13.25 -6.73
C LEU A 242 13.60 13.80 -5.97
N VAL A 243 13.81 14.38 -4.79
CA VAL A 243 12.74 15.09 -4.07
C VAL A 243 12.14 16.21 -4.92
N GLU A 244 12.94 16.98 -5.67
CA GLU A 244 12.42 18.04 -6.55
C GLU A 244 11.54 17.49 -7.67
N ASN A 245 11.94 16.37 -8.30
CA ASN A 245 11.12 15.67 -9.30
C ASN A 245 9.76 15.24 -8.73
N TYR A 246 9.76 14.51 -7.61
CA TYR A 246 8.54 14.02 -6.98
C TYR A 246 7.69 15.19 -6.42
N SER A 247 8.32 16.24 -5.88
CA SER A 247 7.62 17.46 -5.43
C SER A 247 6.93 18.16 -6.60
N THR A 248 7.56 18.19 -7.78
CA THR A 248 7.00 18.78 -9.00
C THR A 248 5.76 17.99 -9.45
N LYS A 249 5.87 16.66 -9.58
CA LYS A 249 4.74 15.81 -9.96
C LYS A 249 3.61 15.86 -8.91
N PHE A 250 3.94 15.84 -7.62
CA PHE A 250 2.96 15.97 -6.54
C PHE A 250 2.25 17.34 -6.59
N GLY A 251 2.98 18.43 -6.84
CA GLY A 251 2.40 19.77 -6.98
C GLY A 251 1.46 19.89 -8.18
N TRP A 252 1.72 19.21 -9.30
CA TRP A 252 0.77 19.12 -10.41
C TRP A 252 -0.54 18.43 -9.99
N MET A 253 -0.45 17.28 -9.33
CA MET A 253 -1.63 16.51 -8.89
C MET A 253 -2.41 17.23 -7.78
N PHE A 254 -1.73 17.64 -6.71
CA PHE A 254 -2.36 18.18 -5.50
C PHE A 254 -2.70 19.67 -5.62
N ASP A 255 -1.73 20.51 -6.00
CA ASP A 255 -1.93 21.96 -5.99
C ASP A 255 -2.64 22.44 -7.28
N GLN A 256 -2.42 21.77 -8.42
CA GLN A 256 -2.98 22.15 -9.72
C GLN A 256 -4.10 21.23 -10.24
N HIS A 257 -4.42 20.12 -9.55
CA HIS A 257 -5.42 19.13 -9.98
C HIS A 257 -5.18 18.57 -11.39
N LYS A 258 -3.92 18.46 -11.80
CA LYS A 258 -3.47 17.95 -13.11
C LYS A 258 -3.02 16.49 -12.98
N PHE A 259 -3.75 15.60 -13.66
CA PHE A 259 -3.49 14.17 -13.74
C PHE A 259 -3.38 13.70 -15.20
N GLY A 260 -2.68 12.60 -15.44
CA GLY A 260 -2.49 12.05 -16.78
C GLY A 260 -1.50 12.86 -17.64
N PRO A 261 -1.70 12.93 -18.97
CA PRO A 261 -0.80 13.63 -19.87
C PRO A 261 -0.65 15.10 -19.49
N ALA A 262 0.57 15.63 -19.53
CA ALA A 262 0.76 17.03 -19.18
C ALA A 262 -0.01 17.95 -20.15
N PRO A 263 -0.72 18.98 -19.63
CA PRO A 263 -1.47 19.91 -20.46
C PRO A 263 -0.56 20.84 -21.30
N SER A 264 0.76 20.84 -21.04
CA SER A 264 1.74 21.69 -21.70
C SER A 264 3.04 20.93 -21.98
N LYS A 265 3.59 21.11 -23.18
CA LYS A 265 4.95 20.64 -23.57
C LYS A 265 6.11 21.25 -22.76
N PHE A 266 5.81 22.23 -21.91
CA PHE A 266 6.75 22.93 -21.04
C PHE A 266 6.69 22.45 -19.58
N ASP A 267 5.62 21.75 -19.17
CA ASP A 267 5.60 21.05 -17.90
C ASP A 267 6.66 19.93 -18.00
N ARG A 268 7.69 19.94 -17.16
CA ARG A 268 8.82 18.99 -17.23
C ARG A 268 9.31 18.60 -15.85
N ILE A 269 9.76 17.36 -15.73
CA ILE A 269 10.53 16.88 -14.58
C ILE A 269 11.95 17.48 -14.68
N PRO A 270 12.46 18.14 -13.62
CA PRO A 270 13.70 18.92 -13.73
C PRO A 270 14.97 18.07 -13.85
N HIS A 271 15.05 16.93 -13.16
CA HIS A 271 16.25 16.09 -13.11
C HIS A 271 15.95 14.64 -13.54
N PRO A 272 15.61 14.38 -14.82
CA PRO A 272 15.27 13.02 -15.28
C PRO A 272 16.46 12.05 -15.20
N VAL A 273 17.68 12.57 -15.14
CA VAL A 273 18.93 11.83 -14.85
C VAL A 273 19.66 12.57 -13.74
N LEU A 274 20.07 11.85 -12.70
CA LEU A 274 20.79 12.38 -11.54
C LEU A 274 21.85 11.37 -11.04
N ASN A 275 22.78 11.85 -10.24
CA ASN A 275 23.77 11.03 -9.53
C ASN A 275 23.59 11.27 -8.03
N LEU A 276 23.45 10.20 -7.26
CA LEU A 276 23.31 10.24 -5.81
C LEU A 276 24.66 10.50 -5.12
N SER A 277 24.61 10.75 -3.81
CA SER A 277 25.80 11.03 -2.98
C SER A 277 26.85 9.91 -2.94
N ASP A 278 26.44 8.66 -3.16
CA ASP A 278 27.31 7.48 -3.25
C ASP A 278 27.84 7.19 -4.68
N GLY A 279 27.52 8.07 -5.65
CA GLY A 279 27.91 7.93 -7.05
C GLY A 279 26.96 7.08 -7.90
N THR A 280 25.87 6.54 -7.34
CA THR A 280 24.83 5.84 -8.09
C THR A 280 24.20 6.76 -9.13
N GLN A 281 24.24 6.37 -10.40
CA GLN A 281 23.41 7.02 -11.43
C GLN A 281 21.97 6.51 -11.30
N LEU A 282 21.01 7.43 -11.33
CA LEU A 282 19.59 7.19 -11.24
C LEU A 282 18.86 7.99 -12.31
N GLU A 283 17.95 7.36 -13.04
CA GLU A 283 16.96 8.05 -13.87
C GLU A 283 15.57 7.95 -13.24
N ASN A 284 14.75 8.97 -13.43
CA ASN A 284 13.40 9.03 -12.88
C ASN A 284 12.42 9.64 -13.90
N TYR A 285 11.35 8.90 -14.19
CA TYR A 285 10.34 9.22 -15.18
C TYR A 285 8.94 9.01 -14.63
N PHE A 286 7.98 9.82 -15.08
CA PHE A 286 6.57 9.72 -14.71
C PHE A 286 5.69 9.51 -15.94
N ALA A 287 4.82 8.51 -15.87
CA ALA A 287 3.81 8.30 -16.89
C ALA A 287 2.59 9.23 -16.68
N PRO A 288 1.80 9.48 -17.73
CA PRO A 288 2.10 9.18 -19.14
C PRO A 288 2.93 10.29 -19.81
N HIS A 289 3.45 11.24 -19.03
CA HIS A 289 4.17 12.42 -19.51
C HIS A 289 5.49 12.06 -20.22
N ASP A 290 6.35 11.30 -19.56
CA ASP A 290 7.72 11.05 -20.01
C ASP A 290 7.85 9.83 -20.95
N ARG A 291 6.72 9.16 -21.27
CA ARG A 291 6.65 7.91 -22.04
C ARG A 291 7.63 6.82 -21.56
N PRO A 292 7.50 6.35 -20.30
CA PRO A 292 8.53 5.50 -19.69
C PRO A 292 8.81 4.20 -20.46
N ALA A 293 7.87 3.66 -21.24
CA ALA A 293 8.11 2.45 -22.03
C ALA A 293 9.27 2.62 -23.04
N THR A 294 9.46 3.81 -23.62
CA THR A 294 10.60 4.09 -24.49
C THR A 294 11.92 3.99 -23.73
N LYS A 295 11.96 4.50 -22.50
CA LYS A 295 13.13 4.43 -21.62
C LYS A 295 13.45 3.00 -21.22
N VAL A 296 12.44 2.21 -20.85
CA VAL A 296 12.59 0.77 -20.60
C VAL A 296 13.19 0.06 -21.82
N MET A 297 12.65 0.29 -23.03
CA MET A 297 13.18 -0.30 -24.26
C MET A 297 14.62 0.14 -24.56
N ASP A 298 14.99 1.40 -24.30
CA ASP A 298 16.36 1.89 -24.51
C ASP A 298 17.36 1.26 -23.52
N THR A 299 17.00 1.14 -22.24
CA THR A 299 17.84 0.47 -21.24
C THR A 299 17.97 -1.03 -21.52
N LEU A 300 16.91 -1.71 -21.98
CA LEU A 300 16.97 -3.13 -22.39
C LEU A 300 17.97 -3.40 -23.53
N LYS A 301 18.20 -2.43 -24.43
CA LYS A 301 19.21 -2.55 -25.49
C LYS A 301 20.64 -2.58 -24.95
N LEU A 302 20.87 -2.07 -23.75
CA LEU A 302 22.17 -2.08 -23.07
C LEU A 302 22.60 -3.50 -22.65
N ALA A 303 21.65 -4.40 -22.36
CA ALA A 303 21.94 -5.75 -21.85
C ALA A 303 22.97 -6.52 -22.71
N ARG A 304 23.83 -7.31 -22.08
CA ARG A 304 24.90 -8.09 -22.71
C ARG A 304 24.93 -9.55 -22.27
N LYS A 305 24.37 -9.88 -21.11
CA LYS A 305 24.41 -11.20 -20.48
C LYS A 305 23.01 -11.68 -20.12
N SER A 306 22.24 -10.89 -19.37
CA SER A 306 20.93 -11.31 -18.85
C SER A 306 19.91 -10.17 -18.71
N ILE A 307 18.64 -10.54 -18.83
CA ILE A 307 17.46 -9.72 -18.52
C ILE A 307 16.54 -10.61 -17.67
N HIS A 308 16.44 -10.30 -16.39
CA HIS A 308 15.55 -10.98 -15.45
C HIS A 308 14.39 -10.06 -15.09
N PHE A 309 13.16 -10.57 -15.00
CA PHE A 309 12.01 -9.72 -14.69
C PHE A 309 10.95 -10.37 -13.80
N LEU A 310 10.27 -9.52 -13.04
CA LEU A 310 9.09 -9.84 -12.25
C LEU A 310 8.00 -8.85 -12.64
N ALA A 311 6.95 -9.33 -13.32
CA ALA A 311 5.92 -8.47 -13.89
C ALA A 311 4.50 -8.90 -13.49
N PHE A 312 3.81 -8.01 -12.76
CA PHE A 312 2.38 -8.13 -12.48
C PHE A 312 1.58 -8.07 -13.79
N SER A 313 1.50 -6.90 -14.44
CA SER A 313 0.88 -6.80 -15.77
C SER A 313 1.95 -6.54 -16.83
N PHE A 314 2.02 -7.41 -17.85
CA PHE A 314 2.93 -7.30 -18.98
C PHE A 314 2.21 -7.63 -20.29
N THR A 315 1.84 -6.57 -21.00
CA THR A 315 1.10 -6.58 -22.27
C THR A 315 1.66 -5.61 -23.32
N HIS A 316 2.69 -4.82 -22.98
CA HIS A 316 3.26 -3.82 -23.89
C HIS A 316 4.20 -4.47 -24.92
N ASP A 317 3.66 -4.71 -26.13
CA ASP A 317 4.35 -5.33 -27.27
C ASP A 317 5.80 -4.86 -27.45
N GLY A 318 6.06 -3.55 -27.45
CA GLY A 318 7.41 -3.01 -27.69
C GLY A 318 8.47 -3.47 -26.65
N ILE A 319 8.08 -3.65 -25.39
CA ILE A 319 8.99 -4.11 -24.33
C ILE A 319 9.24 -5.62 -24.52
N GLY A 320 8.18 -6.40 -24.79
CA GLY A 320 8.29 -7.83 -25.07
C GLY A 320 9.12 -8.14 -26.31
N GLN A 321 8.86 -7.44 -27.43
CA GLN A 321 9.64 -7.53 -28.67
C GLN A 321 11.10 -7.14 -28.45
N THR A 322 11.38 -6.12 -27.62
CA THR A 322 12.77 -5.75 -27.29
C THR A 322 13.45 -6.89 -26.54
N MET A 323 12.81 -7.49 -25.54
CA MET A 323 13.36 -8.66 -24.81
C MET A 323 13.57 -9.87 -25.73
N LEU A 324 12.60 -10.20 -26.60
CA LEU A 324 12.71 -11.28 -27.59
C LEU A 324 13.89 -11.05 -28.55
N ALA A 325 14.08 -9.81 -29.03
CA ALA A 325 15.22 -9.45 -29.87
C ALA A 325 16.55 -9.57 -29.12
N LYS A 326 16.58 -9.32 -27.80
CA LYS A 326 17.79 -9.55 -26.99
C LYS A 326 18.07 -11.05 -26.81
N ALA A 327 17.05 -11.87 -26.58
CA ALA A 327 17.19 -13.32 -26.54
C ALA A 327 17.72 -13.92 -27.85
N ALA A 328 17.18 -13.47 -28.99
CA ALA A 328 17.65 -13.88 -30.32
C ALA A 328 19.12 -13.50 -30.60
N ASN A 329 19.68 -12.54 -29.86
CA ASN A 329 21.09 -12.13 -29.90
C ASN A 329 21.93 -12.73 -28.75
N GLY A 330 21.47 -13.81 -28.11
CA GLY A 330 22.23 -14.59 -27.12
C GLY A 330 22.27 -14.02 -25.70
N VAL A 331 21.43 -13.03 -25.37
CA VAL A 331 21.23 -12.56 -23.99
C VAL A 331 20.25 -13.50 -23.30
N GLU A 332 20.54 -13.97 -22.09
CA GLU A 332 19.60 -14.76 -21.29
C GLU A 332 18.36 -13.90 -20.95
N VAL A 333 17.16 -14.42 -21.21
CA VAL A 333 15.91 -13.77 -20.81
C VAL A 333 15.07 -14.75 -20.02
N SER A 334 14.80 -14.38 -18.77
CA SER A 334 14.13 -15.22 -17.76
C SER A 334 13.17 -14.34 -16.96
N GLY A 335 12.02 -14.87 -16.55
CA GLY A 335 10.98 -14.01 -15.98
C GLY A 335 9.85 -14.72 -15.24
N VAL A 336 9.19 -14.01 -14.34
CA VAL A 336 7.96 -14.46 -13.69
C VAL A 336 6.83 -13.48 -13.97
N PHE A 337 5.71 -14.01 -14.46
CA PHE A 337 4.46 -13.30 -14.70
C PHE A 337 3.46 -13.63 -13.59
N GLU A 338 2.66 -12.64 -13.18
CA GLU A 338 1.48 -12.88 -12.36
C GLU A 338 0.46 -13.73 -13.13
N LYS A 339 0.12 -14.89 -12.57
CA LYS A 339 -0.77 -15.89 -13.16
C LYS A 339 -2.17 -15.35 -13.48
N SER A 340 -2.74 -14.49 -12.62
CA SER A 340 -4.05 -13.90 -12.87
C SER A 340 -4.08 -12.95 -14.07
N GLN A 341 -2.94 -12.34 -14.41
CA GLN A 341 -2.83 -11.35 -15.50
C GLN A 341 -2.58 -11.99 -16.87
N THR A 342 -2.24 -13.29 -16.96
CA THR A 342 -2.01 -13.97 -18.24
C THR A 342 -3.30 -14.50 -18.90
N ALA A 343 -4.40 -14.61 -18.16
CA ALA A 343 -5.62 -15.30 -18.60
C ALA A 343 -6.36 -14.63 -19.77
N SER A 344 -6.13 -13.35 -20.02
CA SER A 344 -6.81 -12.57 -21.08
C SER A 344 -6.23 -12.78 -22.49
N GLY A 345 -5.12 -13.51 -22.65
CA GLY A 345 -4.46 -13.75 -23.93
C GLY A 345 -3.65 -12.57 -24.49
N HIS A 346 -3.76 -11.37 -23.89
CA HIS A 346 -2.98 -10.18 -24.27
C HIS A 346 -1.61 -10.08 -23.59
N SER A 347 -1.25 -11.04 -22.75
CA SER A 347 0.04 -11.03 -22.04
C SER A 347 1.19 -11.54 -22.90
N GLU A 348 2.36 -10.93 -22.72
CA GLU A 348 3.61 -11.37 -23.35
C GLU A 348 4.05 -12.79 -22.92
N TYR A 349 3.47 -13.36 -21.87
CA TYR A 349 3.81 -14.69 -21.34
C TYR A 349 3.85 -15.77 -22.42
N PHE A 350 2.78 -15.89 -23.23
CA PHE A 350 2.70 -16.94 -24.25
C PHE A 350 3.71 -16.70 -25.38
N LYS A 351 3.86 -15.46 -25.86
CA LYS A 351 4.85 -15.10 -26.89
C LYS A 351 6.29 -15.46 -26.46
N MET A 352 6.63 -15.18 -25.19
CA MET A 352 7.95 -15.52 -24.64
C MET A 352 8.13 -17.01 -24.39
N LYS A 353 7.09 -17.71 -23.95
CA LYS A 353 7.10 -19.16 -23.74
C LYS A 353 7.25 -19.93 -25.06
N ASP A 354 6.51 -19.52 -26.08
CA ASP A 354 6.55 -20.13 -27.42
C ASP A 354 7.89 -19.87 -28.12
N ALA A 355 8.56 -18.75 -27.79
CA ALA A 355 9.95 -18.48 -28.17
C ALA A 355 11.00 -19.27 -27.36
N GLY A 356 10.58 -20.15 -26.44
CA GLY A 356 11.47 -21.01 -25.65
C GLY A 356 12.18 -20.33 -24.48
N LEU A 357 11.74 -19.13 -24.07
CA LEU A 357 12.36 -18.40 -22.95
C LEU A 357 12.01 -19.04 -21.60
N ALA A 358 12.86 -18.83 -20.60
CA ALA A 358 12.67 -19.32 -19.23
C ALA A 358 11.64 -18.47 -18.46
N VAL A 359 10.37 -18.52 -18.90
CA VAL A 359 9.27 -17.75 -18.31
C VAL A 359 8.32 -18.61 -17.50
N PHE A 360 8.04 -18.16 -16.27
CA PHE A 360 7.22 -18.87 -15.29
C PHE A 360 5.95 -18.08 -14.97
N LEU A 361 4.89 -18.79 -14.58
CA LEU A 361 3.76 -18.19 -13.86
C LEU A 361 4.09 -18.22 -12.37
N ASP A 362 3.70 -17.19 -11.64
CA ASP A 362 4.02 -17.08 -10.22
C ASP A 362 3.37 -18.19 -9.36
N GLY A 363 4.01 -18.47 -8.23
CA GLY A 363 3.55 -19.45 -7.24
C GLY A 363 2.90 -18.84 -5.99
N ASN A 364 2.63 -17.53 -5.95
CA ASN A 364 1.98 -16.90 -4.80
C ASN A 364 0.47 -17.27 -4.78
N PRO A 365 -0.11 -17.66 -3.64
CA PRO A 365 -1.55 -17.90 -3.51
C PRO A 365 -2.41 -16.61 -3.58
N ARG A 366 -1.78 -15.43 -3.51
CA ARG A 366 -2.39 -14.11 -3.79
C ARG A 366 -1.88 -13.54 -5.11
N ASN A 367 -0.88 -12.65 -5.08
CA ASN A 367 -0.33 -12.03 -6.27
C ASN A 367 1.18 -11.79 -6.16
N MET A 368 1.90 -11.97 -7.26
CA MET A 368 3.23 -11.42 -7.48
C MET A 368 3.08 -10.02 -8.09
N HIS A 369 3.13 -8.99 -7.25
CA HIS A 369 2.77 -7.61 -7.62
C HIS A 369 3.97 -6.73 -8.00
N HIS A 370 5.13 -7.32 -8.30
CA HIS A 370 6.32 -6.58 -8.74
C HIS A 370 6.16 -5.97 -10.15
N LYS A 371 6.99 -4.95 -10.40
CA LYS A 371 7.24 -4.36 -11.72
C LYS A 371 8.74 -4.10 -11.77
N VAL A 372 9.51 -5.15 -12.00
CA VAL A 372 10.97 -5.16 -11.88
C VAL A 372 11.59 -5.75 -13.13
N ILE A 373 12.65 -5.12 -13.63
CA ILE A 373 13.60 -5.72 -14.58
C ILE A 373 15.01 -5.51 -14.01
N VAL A 374 15.81 -6.57 -13.94
CA VAL A 374 17.24 -6.54 -13.63
C VAL A 374 18.00 -6.86 -14.92
N ILE A 375 19.00 -6.05 -15.26
CA ILE A 375 19.82 -6.20 -16.47
C ILE A 375 21.28 -6.41 -16.07
N ASP A 376 21.87 -7.50 -16.55
CA ASP A 376 23.26 -7.93 -16.36
C ASP A 376 23.75 -8.04 -14.89
N GLY A 377 22.83 -7.93 -13.91
CA GLY A 377 23.16 -7.78 -12.48
C GLY A 377 23.69 -6.39 -12.11
N GLU A 378 23.46 -5.37 -12.95
CA GLU A 378 24.03 -4.01 -12.79
C GLU A 378 22.99 -2.89 -12.80
N ILE A 379 21.87 -3.07 -13.53
CA ILE A 379 20.82 -2.06 -13.68
C ILE A 379 19.49 -2.63 -13.19
N VAL A 380 18.73 -1.85 -12.43
CA VAL A 380 17.36 -2.18 -12.02
C VAL A 380 16.39 -1.15 -12.59
N ILE A 381 15.33 -1.62 -13.25
CA ILE A 381 14.15 -0.84 -13.57
C ILE A 381 13.06 -1.22 -12.58
N CYS A 382 12.51 -0.25 -11.84
CA CYS A 382 11.48 -0.51 -10.82
C CYS A 382 10.53 0.69 -10.62
N GLY A 383 9.51 0.53 -9.77
CA GLY A 383 8.50 1.56 -9.49
C GLY A 383 7.08 1.00 -9.48
N SER A 384 6.10 1.86 -9.76
CA SER A 384 4.68 1.47 -9.85
C SER A 384 4.27 0.98 -11.25
N PHE A 385 5.01 1.42 -12.27
CA PHE A 385 4.77 1.25 -13.70
C PHE A 385 4.62 -0.21 -14.15
N ASN A 386 3.40 -0.65 -14.47
CA ASN A 386 3.18 -1.92 -15.17
C ASN A 386 3.74 -1.89 -16.60
N PHE A 387 4.11 -3.05 -17.16
CA PHE A 387 4.62 -3.13 -18.53
C PHE A 387 3.45 -3.23 -19.54
N SER A 388 2.58 -2.22 -19.56
CA SER A 388 1.36 -2.15 -20.38
C SER A 388 1.20 -0.79 -21.08
N ASP A 389 0.44 -0.73 -22.17
CA ASP A 389 0.13 0.55 -22.82
C ASP A 389 -0.66 1.50 -21.91
N SER A 390 -1.60 1.02 -21.10
CA SER A 390 -2.34 1.89 -20.15
C SER A 390 -1.38 2.57 -19.16
N ALA A 391 -0.33 1.87 -18.72
CA ALA A 391 0.70 2.45 -17.87
C ALA A 391 1.56 3.50 -18.60
N ASP A 392 1.93 3.29 -19.87
CA ASP A 392 2.69 4.29 -20.66
C ASP A 392 1.87 5.51 -21.09
N ARG A 393 0.59 5.31 -21.45
CA ARG A 393 -0.19 6.27 -22.23
C ARG A 393 -1.28 7.00 -21.45
N SER A 394 -1.70 6.48 -20.29
CA SER A 394 -2.91 6.96 -19.60
C SER A 394 -2.73 7.15 -18.08
N ASN A 395 -2.22 6.14 -17.38
CA ASN A 395 -2.10 6.16 -15.91
C ASN A 395 -0.99 7.10 -15.43
N ASP A 396 -1.18 7.69 -14.26
CA ASP A 396 -0.09 8.34 -13.53
C ASP A 396 0.73 7.27 -12.80
N GLU A 397 1.94 7.02 -13.28
CA GLU A 397 2.88 6.04 -12.73
C GLU A 397 4.23 6.73 -12.48
N ASN A 398 5.11 6.08 -11.71
CA ASN A 398 6.53 6.44 -11.64
C ASN A 398 7.42 5.23 -11.96
N LEU A 399 8.55 5.53 -12.60
CA LEU A 399 9.61 4.60 -12.97
C LEU A 399 10.95 5.15 -12.48
N LEU A 400 11.79 4.26 -11.98
CA LEU A 400 13.19 4.48 -11.66
C LEU A 400 14.06 3.53 -12.50
N ILE A 401 15.22 4.02 -12.94
CA ILE A 401 16.28 3.20 -13.57
C ILE A 401 17.56 3.43 -12.76
N ILE A 402 17.98 2.40 -12.03
CA ILE A 402 19.03 2.46 -11.02
C ILE A 402 20.26 1.73 -11.52
N TYR A 403 21.38 2.42 -11.71
CA TYR A 403 22.64 1.85 -12.16
C TYR A 403 23.54 1.59 -10.95
N ASN A 404 23.30 0.47 -10.25
CA ASN A 404 23.98 0.12 -9.00
C ASN A 404 23.99 -1.40 -8.80
N ARG A 405 25.18 -2.03 -8.86
CA ARG A 405 25.35 -3.49 -8.68
C ARG A 405 24.88 -4.00 -7.30
N PRO A 406 25.24 -3.39 -6.15
CA PRO A 406 24.68 -3.79 -4.85
C PRO A 406 23.14 -3.77 -4.77
N VAL A 407 22.48 -2.78 -5.38
CA VAL A 407 21.00 -2.72 -5.46
C VAL A 407 20.49 -3.82 -6.39
N ALA A 408 21.10 -4.00 -7.57
CA ALA A 408 20.74 -5.05 -8.51
C ALA A 408 20.86 -6.45 -7.92
N ALA A 409 21.89 -6.73 -7.11
CA ALA A 409 22.04 -7.99 -6.39
C ALA A 409 20.85 -8.30 -5.47
N LYS A 410 20.32 -7.31 -4.73
CA LYS A 410 19.14 -7.48 -3.88
C LYS A 410 17.89 -7.83 -4.69
N PHE A 411 17.69 -7.19 -5.84
CA PHE A 411 16.57 -7.51 -6.75
C PHE A 411 16.75 -8.86 -7.47
N GLU A 412 18.00 -9.27 -7.75
CA GLU A 412 18.33 -10.59 -8.28
C GLU A 412 18.03 -11.70 -7.25
N GLU A 413 18.39 -11.50 -5.98
CA GLU A 413 18.04 -12.41 -4.88
C GLU A 413 16.52 -12.62 -4.75
N GLU A 414 15.73 -11.53 -4.83
CA GLU A 414 14.27 -11.61 -4.84
C GLU A 414 13.73 -12.30 -6.11
N PHE A 415 14.29 -12.01 -7.29
CA PHE A 415 13.93 -12.70 -8.53
C PHE A 415 14.15 -14.21 -8.41
N GLN A 416 15.33 -14.64 -7.94
CA GLN A 416 15.62 -16.06 -7.72
C GLN A 416 14.66 -16.68 -6.71
N ARG A 417 14.35 -16.00 -5.60
CA ARG A 417 13.37 -16.47 -4.60
C ARG A 417 11.98 -16.70 -5.22
N VAL A 418 11.48 -15.75 -6.00
CA VAL A 418 10.16 -15.85 -6.66
C VAL A 418 10.16 -16.95 -7.73
N VAL A 419 11.25 -17.12 -8.49
CA VAL A 419 11.42 -18.23 -9.45
C VAL A 419 11.40 -19.60 -8.76
N GLN A 420 12.02 -19.73 -7.57
CA GLN A 420 11.97 -20.99 -6.81
C GLN A 420 10.54 -21.32 -6.36
N VAL A 421 9.78 -20.34 -5.86
CA VAL A 421 8.36 -20.51 -5.48
C VAL A 421 7.50 -20.90 -6.69
N ALA A 422 7.70 -20.26 -7.84
CA ALA A 422 7.00 -20.60 -9.08
C ALA A 422 7.25 -22.05 -9.53
N LYS A 423 8.51 -22.50 -9.50
CA LYS A 423 8.90 -23.89 -9.87
C LYS A 423 8.30 -24.94 -8.94
N GLN A 424 8.17 -24.65 -7.65
CA GLN A 424 7.56 -25.57 -6.67
C GLN A 424 6.07 -25.80 -6.92
N VAL A 425 5.34 -24.78 -7.40
CA VAL A 425 3.92 -24.91 -7.75
C VAL A 425 3.73 -25.66 -9.06
N GLY A 426 4.54 -25.38 -10.09
CA GLY A 426 4.48 -26.07 -11.38
C GLY A 426 4.94 -27.54 -11.38
N SER A 427 5.43 -28.05 -10.24
CA SER A 427 5.87 -29.45 -10.05
C SER A 427 4.85 -30.33 -9.33
N LYS A 428 3.65 -29.80 -9.03
CA LYS A 428 2.53 -30.49 -8.35
C LYS A 428 1.31 -30.56 -9.27
#